data_AF-A0A376YHU6-F1
#
_entry.id   AF-A0A376YHU6-F1
#
_cell.length_a   1.000
_cell.length_b   1.000
_cell.length_c   1.000
_cell.angle_alpha   90.00
_cell.angle_beta   90.00
_cell.angle_gamma   90.00
#
_symmetry.space_group_name_H-M   'P 1'
#
loop_
_entity.id
_entity.type
_entity.pdbx_description
1 polymer ?
#
loop_
_entity_poly.entity_id
_entity_poly.type
_entity_poly.pdbx_seq_one_letter_code
_entity_poly.pdbx_strand_id
1 'polypeptide(L)' 'MVRLQSMMAPFSDLVPEVFRSPVSHYRMRAEFRIWHDGDDLYHIIFDQQTKSRIRVDSFPAASELINS' A
#
# COMPACT_ATOMS: atom_id res chain seq x y z
N MET A 1 -3.97 -13.62 -11.83
CA MET A 1 -5.24 -14.29 -12.20
C MET A 1 -5.35 -15.67 -11.60
N VAL A 2 -4.31 -16.51 -11.73
CA VAL A 2 -4.30 -17.91 -11.28
C VAL A 2 -4.83 -18.11 -9.84
N ARG A 3 -4.38 -17.29 -8.88
CA ARG A 3 -4.81 -17.44 -7.47
C ARG A 3 -6.34 -17.33 -7.28
N LEU A 4 -6.99 -16.33 -7.87
CA LEU A 4 -8.44 -16.13 -7.72
C LEU A 4 -9.23 -17.24 -8.42
N GLN A 5 -8.80 -17.64 -9.62
CA GLN A 5 -9.42 -18.74 -10.37
C GLN A 5 -9.33 -20.06 -9.60
N SER A 6 -8.18 -20.38 -9.01
CA SER A 6 -8.04 -21.59 -8.18
C SER A 6 -8.94 -21.57 -6.94
N MET A 7 -9.11 -20.41 -6.31
CA MET A 7 -10.00 -20.25 -5.15
C MET A 7 -11.48 -20.40 -5.54
N MET A 8 -11.86 -19.99 -6.75
CA MET A 8 -13.25 -19.99 -7.21
C MET A 8 -13.65 -21.25 -7.97
N ALA A 9 -12.71 -22.09 -8.39
CA ALA A 9 -12.98 -23.33 -9.13
C ALA A 9 -14.07 -24.24 -8.52
N PRO A 10 -14.22 -24.38 -7.18
CA PRO A 10 -15.32 -25.17 -6.61
C PRO A 10 -16.72 -24.53 -6.76
N PHE A 11 -16.80 -23.26 -7.11
CA PHE A 11 -18.03 -22.46 -7.11
C PHE A 11 -18.37 -21.87 -8.48
N SER A 12 -17.37 -21.68 -9.35
CA SER A 12 -17.53 -21.08 -10.67
C SER A 12 -16.39 -21.48 -11.59
N ASP A 13 -16.73 -21.69 -12.86
CA ASP A 13 -15.83 -21.90 -13.99
C ASP A 13 -15.58 -20.62 -14.81
N LEU A 14 -16.16 -19.49 -14.40
CA LEU A 14 -16.04 -18.23 -15.11
C LEU A 14 -14.61 -17.70 -15.09
N VAL A 15 -14.19 -17.11 -16.22
CA VAL A 15 -12.98 -16.30 -16.28
C VAL A 15 -13.29 -14.94 -15.66
N PRO A 16 -12.58 -14.53 -14.59
CA PRO A 16 -12.85 -13.26 -13.94
C PRO A 16 -12.44 -12.10 -14.85
N GLU A 17 -13.29 -11.06 -14.88
CA GLU A 17 -12.89 -9.78 -15.45
C GLU A 17 -11.85 -9.10 -14.54
N VAL A 18 -10.85 -8.46 -15.15
CA VAL A 18 -9.72 -7.89 -14.42
C VAL A 18 -9.59 -6.40 -14.71
N PHE A 19 -9.79 -5.61 -13.67
CA PHE A 19 -9.62 -4.16 -13.69
C PHE A 19 -8.29 -3.79 -13.05
N ARG A 20 -7.46 -3.03 -13.77
CA ARG A 20 -6.13 -2.63 -13.29
C ARG A 20 -6.22 -1.29 -12.56
N SER A 21 -5.54 -1.20 -11.42
CA SER A 21 -5.22 0.07 -10.78
C SER A 21 -4.11 0.78 -11.56
N PRO A 22 -4.03 2.13 -11.52
CA PRO A 22 -2.81 2.84 -11.82
C PRO A 22 -1.61 2.27 -11.04
N VAL A 23 -0.42 2.35 -11.63
CA VAL A 23 0.81 1.77 -11.06
C VAL A 23 1.34 2.54 -9.85
N SER A 24 0.98 3.83 -9.74
CA SER A 24 1.33 4.74 -8.65
C SER A 24 0.16 5.68 -8.38
N HIS A 25 0.23 6.41 -7.26
CA HIS A 25 -0.71 7.47 -6.87
C HIS A 25 -2.18 7.04 -6.80
N TYR A 26 -2.44 5.76 -6.51
CA TYR A 26 -3.77 5.18 -6.56
C TYR A 26 -4.51 5.23 -5.19
N ARG A 27 -3.81 5.43 -4.07
CA ARG A 27 -4.44 5.55 -2.74
C ARG A 27 -4.83 6.98 -2.44
N MET A 28 -6.10 7.20 -2.14
CA MET A 28 -6.64 8.51 -1.76
C MET A 28 -6.61 8.78 -0.25
N ARG A 29 -6.11 7.84 0.56
CA ARG A 29 -5.88 7.96 2.00
C ARG A 29 -4.64 7.16 2.37
N ALA A 30 -3.83 7.72 3.27
CA ALA A 30 -2.71 7.04 3.90
C ALA A 30 -2.63 7.42 5.38
N GLU A 31 -2.14 6.50 6.21
CA GLU A 31 -1.94 6.72 7.63
C GLU A 31 -0.48 6.42 7.95
N PHE A 32 0.17 7.35 8.63
CA PHE A 32 1.56 7.25 9.04
C PHE A 32 1.65 7.49 10.54
N ARG A 33 2.59 6.81 11.20
CA ARG A 33 2.95 7.18 12.57
C ARG A 33 3.96 8.33 12.49
N ILE A 34 3.87 9.27 13.41
CA ILE A 34 4.88 10.31 13.58
C ILE A 34 5.97 9.79 14.52
N TRP A 35 7.22 10.01 14.15
CA TRP A 35 8.38 9.71 14.98
C TRP A 35 9.11 11.00 15.34
N HIS A 36 9.55 11.10 16.59
CA HIS A 36 10.36 12.20 17.10
C HIS A 36 11.81 11.70 17.26
N ASP A 37 12.77 12.44 16.71
CA ASP A 37 14.19 12.13 16.77
C ASP A 37 14.97 13.38 17.16
N GLY A 38 15.12 13.59 18.47
CA GLY A 38 15.57 14.88 19.01
C GLY A 38 14.60 15.99 18.63
N ASP A 39 15.11 16.99 17.91
CA ASP A 39 14.32 18.12 17.41
C ASP A 39 13.67 17.86 16.04
N ASP A 40 13.96 16.73 15.39
CA ASP A 40 13.37 16.35 14.10
C ASP A 40 12.06 15.53 14.27
N LEU A 41 11.15 15.65 13.31
CA LEU A 41 9.85 14.97 13.29
C LEU A 41 9.49 14.53 11.88
N TYR A 42 9.20 13.24 11.71
CA TYR A 42 8.91 12.67 10.39
C TYR A 42 7.90 11.52 10.42
N HIS A 43 7.31 11.23 9.26
CA HIS A 43 6.43 10.07 9.06
C HIS A 43 7.23 8.77 9.05
N ILE A 44 6.68 7.72 9.64
CA ILE A 44 7.20 6.36 9.59
C ILE A 44 6.12 5.35 9.22
N ILE A 45 6.57 4.26 8.60
CA ILE A 45 5.85 2.98 8.50
C ILE A 45 6.69 1.88 9.16
N PHE A 46 6.15 0.66 9.21
CA PHE A 46 6.83 -0.49 9.77
C PHE A 46 7.13 -1.53 8.70
N ASP A 47 8.33 -2.09 8.74
CA ASP A 47 8.63 -3.31 8.01
C ASP A 47 7.71 -4.44 8.52
N GLN A 48 7.09 -5.17 7.61
CA GLN A 48 6.04 -6.13 7.98
C GLN A 48 6.60 -7.33 8.76
N GLN A 49 7.85 -7.71 8.53
CA GLN A 49 8.47 -8.90 9.13
C GLN A 49 9.17 -8.56 10.45
N THR A 50 10.07 -7.58 10.40
CA THR A 50 10.95 -7.19 11.51
C THR A 50 10.31 -6.18 12.47
N LYS A 51 9.22 -5.53 12.04
CA LYS A 51 8.60 -4.39 12.76
C LYS A 51 9.56 -3.22 12.99
N SER A 52 10.66 -3.16 12.24
CA SER A 52 11.55 -2.01 12.24
C SER A 52 10.87 -0.79 11.63
N ARG A 53 11.28 0.40 12.07
CA ARG A 53 10.71 1.68 11.60
C ARG A 53 11.41 2.09 10.32
N ILE A 54 10.63 2.54 9.34
CA ILE A 54 11.12 3.07 8.08
C ILE A 54 10.64 4.52 7.98
N ARG A 55 11.57 5.48 7.90
CA ARG A 55 11.26 6.89 7.62
C ARG A 55 10.67 7.01 6.21
N VAL A 56 9.63 7.81 6.07
CA VAL A 56 8.90 8.02 4.81
C VAL A 56 8.86 9.50 4.50
N ASP A 57 9.71 9.94 3.58
CA ASP A 57 9.69 11.31 3.06
C ASP A 57 8.74 11.43 1.84
N SER A 58 8.50 10.33 1.12
CA SER A 58 7.47 10.23 0.07
C SER A 58 6.89 8.81 0.01
N PHE A 59 5.65 8.70 -0.46
CA PHE A 59 4.90 7.45 -0.54
C PHE A 59 4.18 7.34 -1.90
N PRO A 60 4.83 6.75 -2.93
CA PRO A 60 4.31 6.71 -4.31
C PRO A 60 2.99 5.96 -4.50
N ALA A 61 2.56 5.18 -3.51
CA ALA A 61 1.24 4.56 -3.54
C ALA A 61 0.11 5.56 -3.20
N ALA A 62 0.41 6.61 -2.42
CA ALA A 62 -0.54 7.68 -2.12
C ALA A 62 -0.62 8.70 -3.26
N SER A 63 -1.76 9.36 -3.37
CA SER A 63 -2.00 10.43 -4.35
C SER A 63 -0.91 11.51 -4.28
N GLU A 64 -0.74 12.24 -5.37
CA GLU A 64 0.20 13.36 -5.42
C GLU A 64 -0.11 14.40 -4.34
N LEU A 65 -1.40 14.66 -4.05
CA LEU A 65 -1.85 15.57 -3.00
C LEU A 65 -1.38 15.16 -1.59
N ILE A 66 -1.21 13.87 -1.31
CA ILE A 66 -0.68 13.42 -0.01
C ILE A 66 0.84 13.64 0.08
N ASN A 67 1.52 13.69 -1.07
CA ASN A 67 2.97 13.84 -1.16
C ASN A 67 3.44 15.30 -1.33
N SER A 68 2.51 16.25 -1.50
CA SER A 68 2.76 17.70 -1.62
C SER A 68 2.65 18.40 -0.27
#